data_AF-X1FUN3-F1
#
_entry.id   AF-X1FUN3-F1
#
_cell.length_a   1.000
_cell.length_b   1.000
_cell.length_c   1.000
_cell.angle_alpha   90.00
_cell.angle_beta   90.00
_cell.angle_gamma   90.00
#
_symmetry.space_group_name_H-M   'P 1'
#
loop_
_entity.id
_entity.type
_entity.pdbx_description
1 polymer ?
#
loop_
_entity_poly.entity_id
_entity_poly.type
_entity_poly.pdbx_seq_one_letter_code
_entity_poly.pdbx_strand_id
1 'polypeptide(L)' 'RIQILVATDVAARGLDIPDVSHVINYDVPATYEDYVHRIGRTGRINKRGIALTFVE' A
#
# COMPACT_ATOMS: atom_id res chain seq x y z
N ARG A 1 7.85 -11.14 14.81
CA ARG A 1 7.91 -9.86 14.06
C ARG A 1 7.34 -10.12 12.67
N ILE A 2 6.35 -9.35 12.23
CA ILE A 2 5.72 -9.54 10.90
C ILE A 2 6.50 -8.70 9.88
N GLN A 3 6.88 -9.30 8.76
CA GLN A 3 7.59 -8.60 7.66
C GLN A 3 6.67 -8.30 6.47
N ILE A 4 5.58 -9.05 6.32
CA ILE A 4 4.66 -8.96 5.20
C ILE A 4 3.24 -9.02 5.75
N LEU A 5 2.39 -8.11 5.29
CA LEU A 5 0.96 -8.14 5.51
C LEU A 5 0.26 -8.23 4.16
N VAL A 6 -0.64 -9.18 4.02
CA VAL A 6 -1.53 -9.29 2.86
C VAL A 6 -2.94 -8.93 3.32
N ALA A 7 -3.59 -8.02 2.62
CA ALA A 7 -4.93 -7.54 2.97
C ALA A 7 -5.72 -7.17 1.71
N THR A 8 -7.04 -7.26 1.82
CA THR A 8 -7.98 -6.67 0.85
C THR A 8 -8.26 -5.21 1.23
N ASP A 9 -8.81 -4.40 0.33
CA ASP A 9 -9.18 -3.00 0.63
C ASP A 9 -10.14 -2.88 1.81
N VAL A 10 -11.06 -3.83 1.93
CA VAL A 10 -12.01 -3.88 3.05
C VAL A 10 -11.27 -4.09 4.37
N ALA A 11 -10.35 -5.07 4.41
CA ALA A 11 -9.57 -5.36 5.61
C ALA A 11 -8.54 -4.28 5.95
N ALA A 12 -8.06 -3.53 4.97
CA ALA A 12 -7.06 -2.48 5.16
C ALA A 12 -7.64 -1.18 5.73
N ARG A 13 -8.96 -0.95 5.64
CA ARG A 13 -9.61 0.22 6.23
C ARG A 13 -9.51 0.17 7.76
N GLY A 14 -8.94 1.22 8.34
CA GLY A 14 -8.75 1.34 9.79
C GLY A 14 -7.45 0.69 10.31
N LEU A 15 -6.67 0.01 9.46
CA LEU A 15 -5.33 -0.41 9.82
C LEU A 15 -4.36 0.77 9.68
N ASP A 16 -3.81 1.22 10.81
CA ASP A 16 -2.65 2.11 10.79
C ASP A 16 -1.37 1.28 10.74
N ILE A 17 -0.71 1.32 9.60
CA ILE A 17 0.54 0.61 9.34
C ILE A 17 1.56 1.69 8.96
N PRO A 18 2.21 2.32 9.96
CA PRO A 18 3.19 3.35 9.68
C PRO A 18 4.45 2.74 9.06
N ASP A 19 5.18 3.56 8.30
CA ASP A 19 6.55 3.28 7.86
C ASP A 19 6.74 2.02 6.99
N VAL A 20 5.76 1.71 6.13
CA VAL A 20 5.92 0.62 5.16
C VAL A 20 6.95 1.01 4.10
N SER A 21 7.92 0.15 3.82
CA SER A 21 8.95 0.41 2.80
C SER A 21 8.46 0.12 1.37
N HIS A 22 7.57 -0.87 1.22
CA HIS A 22 7.06 -1.32 -0.07
C HIS A 22 5.55 -1.55 -0.01
N VAL A 23 4.82 -1.00 -0.99
CA VAL A 23 3.42 -1.32 -1.25
C VAL A 23 3.36 -2.08 -2.57
N ILE A 24 2.69 -3.23 -2.58
CA ILE A 24 2.49 -4.04 -3.78
C ILE A 24 1.00 -4.17 -4.02
N ASN A 25 0.51 -3.56 -5.11
CA ASN A 25 -0.84 -3.79 -5.62
C ASN A 25 -0.80 -5.07 -6.46
N TYR A 26 -1.31 -6.17 -5.88
CA TYR A 26 -1.42 -7.43 -6.60
C TYR A 26 -2.39 -7.29 -7.77
N ASP A 27 -3.56 -6.71 -7.53
CA ASP A 27 -4.52 -6.31 -8.56
C ASP A 27 -4.48 -4.81 -8.79
N VAL A 28 -4.71 -4.39 -10.04
CA VAL A 28 -4.83 -2.98 -10.42
C VAL A 28 -5.94 -2.32 -9.58
N PRO A 29 -5.67 -1.20 -8.89
CA PRO A 29 -6.70 -0.50 -8.12
C PRO A 29 -7.89 -0.09 -9.00
N ALA A 30 -9.10 -0.23 -8.47
CA ALA A 30 -10.33 0.08 -9.20
C ALA A 30 -10.47 1.57 -9.52
N THR A 31 -9.92 2.44 -8.67
CA THR A 31 -9.95 3.89 -8.83
C THR A 31 -8.57 4.51 -8.57
N TYR A 32 -8.39 5.74 -9.04
CA TYR A 32 -7.20 6.53 -8.74
C TYR A 32 -7.07 6.81 -7.23
N GLU A 33 -8.19 7.11 -6.57
CA GLU A 33 -8.25 7.36 -5.14
C GLU A 33 -7.81 6.13 -4.34
N ASP A 34 -8.24 4.92 -4.75
CA ASP A 34 -7.79 3.68 -4.11
C ASP A 34 -6.28 3.50 -4.28
N TYR A 35 -5.74 3.76 -5.47
CA TYR A 35 -4.29 3.73 -5.70
C TYR A 35 -3.56 4.66 -4.74
N VAL A 36 -3.94 5.94 -4.68
CA VAL A 36 -3.31 6.96 -3.80
C VAL A 36 -3.40 6.54 -2.33
N HIS A 37 -4.55 6.06 -1.87
CA HIS A 37 -4.73 5.63 -0.49
C HIS A 37 -3.88 4.39 -0.12
N ARG A 38 -3.71 3.45 -1.06
CA ARG A 38 -2.85 2.28 -0.87
C ARG A 38 -1.38 2.67 -0.84
N ILE A 39 -0.89 3.45 -1.81
CA ILE A 39 0.54 3.82 -1.86
C ILE A 39 0.94 4.82 -0.78
N GLY A 40 0.00 5.59 -0.23
CA GLY A 40 0.23 6.50 0.90
C GLY A 40 0.65 5.83 2.22
N ARG A 41 0.77 4.50 2.23
CA ARG A 41 1.36 3.72 3.33
C ARG A 41 2.89 3.70 3.30
N THR A 42 3.50 4.02 2.15
CA THR A 42 4.96 4.17 2.01
C THR A 42 5.40 5.63 1.81
N GLY A 43 6.69 5.90 1.89
CA GLY A 43 7.27 7.20 1.53
C GLY A 43 6.95 8.38 2.47
N ARG A 44 6.62 8.12 3.74
CA ARG A 44 6.25 9.16 4.73
C ARG A 44 7.48 9.89 5.30
N ILE A 45 7.32 11.16 5.70
CA ILE A 45 8.33 11.98 6.43
C ILE A 45 9.72 11.93 5.77
N ASN A 46 9.82 12.34 4.49
CA ASN A 46 11.06 12.34 3.70
C ASN A 46 11.75 10.97 3.54
N LYS A 47 11.09 9.86 3.91
CA LYS A 47 11.60 8.52 3.61
C LYS A 47 11.30 8.18 2.15
N ARG A 48 12.19 7.42 1.52
CA ARG A 48 11.92 6.81 0.23
C ARG A 48 10.95 5.64 0.41
N GLY A 49 10.02 5.51 -0.53
CA GLY A 49 9.05 4.42 -0.59
C GLY A 49 8.96 3.86 -2.00
N ILE A 50 8.61 2.58 -2.12
CA ILE A 50 8.42 1.92 -3.41
C ILE A 50 7.00 1.40 -3.49
N ALA A 51 6.31 1.74 -4.59
CA ALA A 51 5.02 1.20 -4.93
C ALA A 51 5.12 0.45 -6.26
N LEU A 52 4.68 -0.80 -6.27
CA LEU A 52 4.63 -1.65 -7.47
C LEU A 52 3.18 -2.06 -7.70
N THR A 53 2.75 -2.04 -8.95
CA THR A 53 1.44 -2.54 -9.36
C THR A 53 1.66 -3.55 -10.47
N PHE A 54 1.10 -4.75 -10.31
CA PHE A 54 1.06 -5.70 -11.41
C PHE A 54 -0.02 -5.26 -12.40
N VAL A 55 0.30 -5.34 -13.68
CA VAL A 55 -0.58 -4.96 -14.80
C VAL A 55 -0.57 -6.13 -15.77
N GLU A 56 -1.75 -6.56 -16.19
CA GLU A 56 -1.93 -7.56 -17.27
C GLU A 56 -2.08 -6.89 -18.64
#